data_AF-A0A3B9UY98-F1
#
_entry.id   AF-A0A3B9UY98-F1
#
_cell.length_a   1.000
_cell.length_b   1.000
_cell.length_c   1.000
_cell.angle_alpha   90.00
_cell.angle_beta   90.00
_cell.angle_gamma   90.00
#
_symmetry.space_group_name_H-M   'P 1'
#
loop_
_entity.id
_entity.type
_entity.pdbx_description
1 polymer ?
#
loop_
_entity_poly.entity_id
_entity_poly.type
_entity_poly.pdbx_seq_one_letter_code
_entity_poly.pdbx_strand_id
1 'polypeptide(L)' 'RARSASIACGGLGTFVQDPLERRRNAELLFGLIAAGTLRLEINQRYPLAEAVAAHTDLIQRRTMGSSIFIV' A
#
# COMPACT_ATOMS: atom_id res chain seq x y z
N ARG A 1 -10.83 22.59 3.03
CA ARG A 1 -11.81 22.83 1.94
C ARG A 1 -12.23 21.47 1.39
N ALA A 2 -13.41 20.96 1.74
CA ALA A 2 -13.94 19.68 1.23
C ALA A 2 -15.40 19.88 0.84
N ARG A 3 -15.82 19.47 -0.37
CA ARG A 3 -17.24 19.39 -0.77
C ARG A 3 -17.56 18.25 -1.74
N SER A 4 -16.86 17.13 -1.63
CA SER A 4 -17.42 15.82 -1.98
C SER A 4 -17.11 14.89 -0.83
N ALA A 5 -18.02 14.82 0.14
CA ALA A 5 -17.97 13.79 1.17
C ALA A 5 -18.52 12.51 0.53
N SER A 6 -17.66 11.54 0.28
CA SER A 6 -18.09 10.18 0.01
C SER A 6 -18.71 9.63 1.31
N ILE A 7 -20.03 9.71 1.43
CA ILE A 7 -20.76 9.35 2.66
C ILE A 7 -20.60 7.86 2.99
N ALA A 8 -20.45 7.00 1.97
CA ALA A 8 -20.35 5.55 2.13
C ALA A 8 -19.05 4.92 1.61
N CYS A 9 -18.21 5.66 0.87
CA CYS A 9 -16.97 5.12 0.27
C CYS A 9 -15.76 5.98 0.65
N GLY A 10 -15.33 5.89 1.91
CA GLY A 10 -14.13 6.58 2.38
C GLY A 10 -12.87 6.04 1.70
N GLY A 11 -12.02 6.94 1.18
CA GLY A 11 -10.66 6.57 0.78
C GLY A 11 -9.75 6.35 2.00
N LEU A 12 -8.56 5.76 1.80
CA LEU A 12 -7.57 5.55 2.88
C LEU A 12 -7.33 6.83 3.70
N GLY A 13 -7.23 7.98 3.02
CA GLY A 13 -7.07 9.30 3.62
C GLY A 13 -8.19 9.74 4.57
N THR A 14 -9.30 9.02 4.65
CA THR A 14 -10.37 9.22 5.65
C THR A 14 -10.03 8.54 6.96
N PHE A 15 -9.39 7.37 6.90
CA PHE A 15 -9.13 6.49 8.04
C PHE A 15 -7.75 6.71 8.69
N VAL A 16 -6.89 7.53 8.07
CA VAL A 16 -5.51 7.77 8.54
C VAL A 16 -5.24 9.24 8.90
N GLN A 17 -6.30 10.03 9.07
CA GLN A 17 -6.21 11.46 9.37
C GLN A 17 -5.66 11.72 10.77
N ASP A 18 -6.21 11.03 11.77
CA ASP A 18 -5.75 11.15 13.14
C ASP A 18 -4.38 10.47 13.32
N PRO A 19 -3.33 11.21 13.74
CA PRO A 19 -2.01 10.64 13.95
C PRO A 19 -1.97 9.56 15.05
N LEU A 20 -2.83 9.63 16.06
CA LEU A 20 -2.85 8.66 17.16
C LEU A 20 -3.45 7.33 16.68
N GLU A 21 -4.64 7.37 16.08
CA GLU A 21 -5.25 6.19 15.44
C GLU A 21 -4.35 5.58 14.37
N ARG A 22 -3.74 6.40 13.50
CA ARG A 22 -2.81 5.92 12.47
C ARG A 22 -1.63 5.18 13.08
N ARG A 23 -1.05 5.67 14.18
CA ARG A 23 0.08 5.01 14.86
C ARG A 23 -0.33 3.67 15.44
N ARG A 24 -1.47 3.62 16.16
CA ARG A 24 -2.02 2.38 16.72
C ARG A 24 -2.26 1.33 15.63
N ASN A 25 -2.82 1.75 14.49
CA ASN A 25 -3.08 0.85 13.36
C ASN A 25 -1.77 0.34 12.74
N ALA A 26 -0.74 1.18 12.64
CA ALA A 26 0.59 0.77 12.17
C ALA A 26 1.23 -0.24 13.13
N GLU A 27 1.18 0.00 14.44
CA GLU A 27 1.69 -0.93 15.46
C GLU A 27 0.99 -2.30 15.36
N LEU A 28 -0.33 -2.31 15.18
CA LEU A 28 -1.10 -3.54 14.97
C LEU A 28 -0.68 -4.27 13.68
N LEU A 29 -0.57 -3.55 12.55
CA LEU A 29 -0.16 -4.12 11.27
C LEU A 29 1.23 -4.77 11.36
N PHE A 30 2.21 -4.05 11.90
CA PHE A 30 3.57 -4.57 12.06
C PHE A 30 3.64 -5.69 13.10
N GLY A 31 2.82 -5.64 14.14
CA GLY A 31 2.66 -6.75 15.09
C GLY A 31 2.19 -8.03 14.41
N LEU A 32 1.21 -7.95 13.50
CA LEU A 32 0.72 -9.11 12.73
C LEU A 32 1.76 -9.66 11.75
N ILE A 33 2.60 -8.79 11.18
CA ILE A 33 3.72 -9.20 10.32
C ILE A 33 4.78 -9.91 11.16
N ALA A 34 5.17 -9.34 12.30
CA ALA A 34 6.16 -9.93 13.21
C ALA A 34 5.70 -11.28 13.78
N ALA A 35 4.40 -11.41 14.07
CA ALA A 35 3.78 -12.66 14.49
C ALA A 35 3.67 -13.72 13.37
N GLY A 36 3.97 -13.36 12.12
CA GLY A 36 3.85 -14.24 10.95
C GLY A 36 2.42 -14.52 10.50
N THR A 37 1.42 -13.86 11.10
CA THR A 37 0.01 -13.96 10.69
C THR A 37 -0.21 -13.32 9.33
N LEU A 38 0.48 -12.21 9.04
CA LEU A 38 0.52 -11.59 7.73
C LEU A 38 1.87 -11.87 7.06
N ARG A 39 1.84 -12.58 5.94
CA ARG A 39 3.03 -12.85 5.12
C ARG A 39 3.04 -11.94 3.91
N LEU A 40 4.11 -11.16 3.75
CA LEU A 40 4.27 -10.24 2.64
C LEU A 40 4.98 -10.93 1.47
N GLU A 41 4.37 -10.89 0.29
CA GLU A 41 4.96 -11.39 -0.95
C GLU A 41 5.46 -10.22 -1.80
N ILE A 42 6.79 -10.08 -1.89
CA ILE A 42 7.45 -9.09 -2.75
C ILE A 42 8.05 -9.82 -3.95
N ASN A 43 7.24 -9.89 -5.01
CA ASN A 43 7.49 -10.75 -6.15
C ASN A 43 8.25 -10.03 -7.27
N GLN A 44 8.12 -8.71 -7.38
CA GLN A 44 8.82 -7.91 -8.39
C GLN A 44 9.62 -6.77 -7.75
N ARG A 45 10.83 -6.57 -8.26
CA ARG A 45 11.76 -5.51 -7.86
C ARG A 45 12.30 -4.88 -9.13
N TYR A 46 12.06 -3.58 -9.29
CA TYR A 46 12.49 -2.83 -10.47
C TYR A 46 13.44 -1.71 -10.02
N PRO A 47 14.52 -1.42 -10.76
CA PRO A 47 15.24 -0.16 -10.58
C PRO A 47 14.29 1.03 -10.75
N LEU A 48 14.50 2.11 -10.02
CA LEU A 48 13.66 3.31 -10.16
C LEU A 48 13.61 3.85 -11.60
N ALA A 49 14.71 3.68 -12.35
CA ALA A 49 14.78 4.05 -13.78
C ALA A 49 13.79 3.27 -14.67
N GLU A 50 13.33 2.10 -14.23
CA GLU A 50 12.43 1.22 -14.99
C GLU A 50 10.95 1.40 -14.61
N ALA A 51 10.57 2.54 -14.04
CA ALA A 51 9.20 2.83 -13.62
C ALA A 51 8.16 2.56 -14.74
N VAL A 52 8.50 2.92 -15.99
CA VAL A 52 7.61 2.68 -17.15
C VAL A 52 7.34 1.18 -17.35
N ALA A 53 8.36 0.34 -17.21
CA ALA A 53 8.21 -1.11 -17.37
C ALA A 53 7.35 -1.70 -16.24
N ALA A 54 7.62 -1.31 -14.99
CA ALA A 54 6.84 -1.75 -13.83
C ALA A 54 5.34 -1.39 -13.95
N HIS A 55 5.03 -0.16 -14.40
CA HIS A 55 3.63 0.24 -14.63
C HIS A 55 2.99 -0.50 -15.81
N THR A 56 3.76 -0.78 -16.87
CA THR A 56 3.28 -1.56 -18.01
C THR A 56 2.90 -2.98 -17.57
N ASP A 57 3.76 -3.66 -16.82
CA ASP A 57 3.49 -5.00 -16.30
C ASP A 57 2.27 -5.04 -15.37
N LEU A 58 2.10 -4.00 -14.53
CA LEU A 58 0.95 -3.85 -13.64
C LEU A 58 -0.37 -3.72 -14.42
N ILE A 59 -0.43 -2.83 -15.42
CA ILE A 59 -1.64 -2.60 -16.23
C ILE A 59 -1.99 -3.85 -17.06
N GLN A 60 -0.97 -4.56 -17.55
CA GLN A 60 -1.15 -5.82 -18.28
C GLN A 60 -1.49 -7.00 -17.36
N ARG A 61 -1.67 -6.77 -16.04
CA ARG A 61 -2.02 -7.78 -15.03
C ARG A 61 -1.01 -8.93 -14.97
N ARG A 62 0.27 -8.65 -15.24
CA ARG A 62 1.36 -9.63 -15.18
C ARG A 62 1.97 -9.77 -13.78
N THR A 63 1.66 -8.83 -12.88
CA THR A 63 2.15 -8.82 -11.51
C THR A 63 1.12 -9.39 -10.54
N MET A 64 1.57 -10.15 -9.55
CA MET A 64 0.80 -10.59 -8.39
C MET A 64 1.61 -10.31 -7.13
N GLY A 65 0.93 -10.00 -6.02
CA GLY A 65 1.59 -9.58 -4.78
C GLY A 65 2.05 -8.13 -4.86
N SER A 66 3.09 -7.80 -4.08
CA SER A 66 3.66 -6.45 -4.06
C SER A 66 4.83 -6.34 -5.04
N SER A 67 4.87 -5.23 -5.77
CA SER A 67 6.01 -4.80 -6.58
C SER A 67 6.64 -3.57 -5.93
N ILE A 68 7.97 -3.51 -5.89
CA ILE A 68 8.71 -2.38 -5.29
C ILE A 68 9.76 -1.83 -6.25
N PHE A 69 10.10 -0.56 -6.04
CA PHE A 69 11.26 0.06 -6.67
C PHE A 69 12.49 -0.01 -5.75
N ILE A 70 13.66 -0.24 -6.33
CA ILE A 70 14.96 -0.20 -5.66
C ILE A 70 15.80 0.96 -6.22
N VAL A 71 16.63 1.55 -5.35
CA VAL A 71 17.58 2.63 -5.64
C VAL A 71 19.00 2.15 -5.43
#